data_AF-K0F3C7-F1
#
_entry.id   AF-K0F3C7-F1
#
_cell.length_a   1.000
_cell.length_b   1.000
_cell.length_c   1.000
_cell.angle_alpha   90.00
_cell.angle_beta   90.00
_cell.angle_gamma   90.00
#
_symmetry.space_group_name_H-M   'P 1'
#
loop_
_entity.id
_entity.type
_entity.pdbx_description
1 polymer ?
#
loop_
_entity_poly.entity_id
_entity_poly.type
_entity_poly.pdbx_seq_one_letter_code
_entity_poly.pdbx_strand_id
1 'polypeptide(L)' 'MPPVGCRTRGLIFKRVEIRILFVFDPWRSAILLVAGDKAGAWQRWYRDAILRAEKLYDAYLIERREELHR' A
#
# COMPACT_ATOMS: atom_id res chain seq x y z
N MET A 1 -15.65 30.56 40.73
CA MET A 1 -14.22 30.30 40.48
C MET A 1 -14.12 29.29 39.34
N PRO A 2 -13.52 29.63 38.18
CA PRO A 2 -13.35 28.66 37.10
C PRO A 2 -12.13 27.76 37.39
N PRO A 3 -12.19 26.47 37.02
CA PRO A 3 -11.09 25.53 37.26
C PRO A 3 -9.88 25.88 36.39
N VAL A 4 -8.73 26.06 37.04
CA VAL A 4 -7.43 26.31 36.40
C VAL A 4 -6.86 24.98 35.91
N GLY A 5 -6.69 24.83 34.60
CA GLY A 5 -5.76 23.85 34.02
C GLY A 5 -6.37 22.68 33.27
N CYS A 6 -7.07 22.94 32.16
CA CYS A 6 -7.25 21.93 31.11
C CYS A 6 -5.92 21.77 30.33
N ARG A 7 -5.05 20.85 30.77
CA ARG A 7 -3.87 20.45 30.00
C ARG A 7 -4.31 19.55 28.84
N THR A 8 -4.64 20.16 27.71
CA THR A 8 -4.82 19.45 26.44
C THR A 8 -3.48 18.85 26.02
N ARG A 9 -3.30 17.55 26.30
CA ARG A 9 -2.23 16.75 25.72
C ARG A 9 -2.38 16.82 24.21
N GLY A 10 -1.47 17.53 23.55
CA GLY A 10 -1.46 17.71 22.10
C GLY A 10 -1.46 16.36 21.40
N LEU A 11 -2.60 16.00 20.81
CA LEU A 11 -2.71 14.83 19.97
C LEU A 11 -1.96 15.14 18.67
N ILE A 12 -0.74 14.60 18.53
CA ILE A 12 0.04 14.72 17.29
C ILE A 12 -0.66 13.86 16.24
N PHE A 13 -1.48 14.48 15.39
CA PHE A 13 -2.02 13.83 14.19
C PHE A 13 -0.86 13.55 13.22
N LYS A 14 -0.28 12.34 13.28
CA LYS A 14 0.62 11.89 12.21
C LYS A 14 -0.18 11.76 10.92
N ARG A 15 0.23 12.46 9.86
CA ARG A 15 -0.33 12.23 8.52
C ARG A 15 0.09 10.84 8.05
N VAL A 16 -0.91 9.99 7.81
CA VAL A 16 -0.74 8.69 7.18
C VAL A 16 -0.86 8.90 5.68
N GLU A 17 0.10 8.39 4.90
CA GLU A 17 0.10 8.50 3.45
C GLU A 17 0.09 7.10 2.83
N ILE A 18 -1.11 6.53 2.71
CA ILE A 18 -1.29 5.19 2.14
C ILE A 18 -1.20 5.26 0.62
N ARG A 19 -0.42 4.36 0.02
CA ARG A 19 -0.38 4.16 -1.43
C ARG A 19 -0.48 2.69 -1.78
N ILE A 20 -1.17 2.45 -2.88
CA ILE A 20 -1.44 1.11 -3.38
C ILE A 20 -0.91 1.03 -4.80
N LEU A 21 -0.08 0.03 -5.07
CA LEU A 21 0.34 -0.38 -6.41
C LEU A 21 -0.64 -1.42 -6.91
N PHE A 22 -1.17 -1.18 -8.10
CA PHE A 22 -2.09 -2.07 -8.78
C PHE A 22 -1.73 -2.15 -10.26
N VAL A 23 -2.13 -3.25 -10.89
CA VAL A 23 -1.96 -3.48 -12.33
C VAL A 23 -3.30 -3.91 -12.92
N PHE A 24 -3.55 -3.53 -14.16
CA PHE A 24 -4.68 -4.05 -14.93
C PHE A 24 -4.20 -5.25 -15.74
N ASP A 25 -4.88 -6.37 -15.62
CA ASP A 25 -4.64 -7.52 -16.49
C ASP A 25 -5.34 -7.33 -17.86
N PRO A 26 -4.93 -8.10 -18.88
CA PRO A 26 -5.62 -8.10 -20.18
C PRO A 26 -7.11 -8.46 -20.10
N TRP A 27 -7.54 -9.12 -19.02
CA TRP A 27 -8.93 -9.49 -18.77
C TRP A 27 -9.73 -8.41 -18.03
N ARG A 28 -9.24 -7.16 -18.00
CA ARG A 28 -9.92 -5.97 -17.45
C ARG A 28 -10.22 -6.03 -15.96
N SER A 29 -9.46 -6.81 -15.21
CA SER A 29 -9.46 -6.90 -13.76
C SER A 29 -8.31 -6.09 -13.17
N ALA A 30 -8.59 -5.38 -12.09
CA ALA A 30 -7.58 -4.64 -11.34
C ALA A 30 -7.02 -5.53 -10.23
N ILE A 31 -5.70 -5.77 -10.25
CA ILE A 31 -5.02 -6.59 -9.24
C ILE A 31 -4.25 -5.67 -8.31
N LEU A 32 -4.58 -5.72 -7.03
CA LEU A 32 -3.87 -5.00 -5.98
C LEU A 32 -2.63 -5.81 -5.59
N LEU A 33 -1.44 -5.24 -5.82
CA LEU A 33 -0.17 -5.94 -5.58
C LEU A 33 0.41 -5.59 -4.21
N VAL A 34 0.61 -4.30 -3.92
CA VAL A 34 1.29 -3.85 -2.70
C VAL A 34 0.64 -2.59 -2.16
N ALA A 35 0.36 -2.55 -0.86
CA ALA A 35 -0.10 -1.36 -0.14
C ALA A 35 0.88 -1.01 0.99
N GLY A 36 1.12 0.28 1.24
CA GLY A 36 1.96 0.71 2.36
C GLY A 36 1.84 2.19 2.72
N ASP A 37 2.18 2.51 3.96
CA ASP A 37 2.25 3.86 4.52
C ASP A 37 3.63 4.48 4.28
N LYS A 38 3.65 5.70 3.72
CA LYS A 38 4.84 6.35 3.17
C LYS A 38 5.54 7.34 4.07
N ALA A 39 5.11 7.54 5.31
CA ALA A 39 5.65 8.58 6.20
C ALA A 39 7.20 8.65 6.18
N GLY A 40 7.75 9.61 5.41
CA GLY A 40 9.18 9.95 5.34
C GLY A 40 10.11 9.12 4.43
N ALA A 41 9.66 8.03 3.80
CA ALA A 41 10.57 7.06 3.15
C ALA A 41 10.28 6.79 1.67
N TRP A 42 9.87 7.81 0.91
CA TRP A 42 9.32 7.65 -0.44
C TRP A 42 10.19 6.86 -1.44
N GLN A 43 11.46 7.22 -1.58
CA GLN A 43 12.36 6.59 -2.57
C GLN A 43 12.66 5.14 -2.19
N ARG A 44 12.90 4.88 -0.90
CA ARG A 44 13.14 3.52 -0.40
C ARG A 44 11.89 2.66 -0.58
N TRP A 45 10.73 3.21 -0.21
CA TRP A 45 9.46 2.51 -0.34
C TRP A 45 9.18 2.08 -1.77
N TYR A 46 9.39 2.94 -2.77
CA TYR A 46 9.16 2.53 -4.17
C TYR A 46 10.14 1.45 -4.63
N ARG A 47 11.42 1.52 -4.27
CA ARG A 47 12.38 0.46 -4.62
C ARG A 47 11.93 -0.89 -4.07
N ASP A 48 11.55 -0.93 -2.79
CA ASP A 48 11.14 -2.18 -2.13
C ASP A 48 9.74 -2.64 -2.61
N ALA A 49 8.80 -1.70 -2.79
CA ALA A 49 7.43 -1.99 -3.18
C ALA A 49 7.32 -2.43 -4.65
N ILE A 50 8.11 -1.85 -5.56
CA ILE A 50 8.15 -2.25 -6.97
C ILE A 50 8.68 -3.68 -7.09
N LEU A 51 9.83 -3.99 -6.46
CA LEU A 51 10.38 -5.35 -6.47
C LEU A 51 9.41 -6.38 -5.88
N ARG A 52 8.65 -6.00 -4.86
CA ARG A 52 7.62 -6.87 -4.29
C ARG A 52 6.41 -7.01 -5.23
N ALA A 53 5.99 -5.94 -5.87
CA ALA A 53 4.89 -5.95 -6.83
C ALA A 53 5.21 -6.80 -8.06
N GLU A 54 6.43 -6.73 -8.59
CA GLU A 54 6.90 -7.57 -9.70
C GLU A 54 6.81 -9.05 -9.35
N LYS A 55 7.34 -9.46 -8.19
CA LYS A 55 7.26 -10.86 -7.73
C LYS A 55 5.83 -11.36 -7.57
N LEU A 56 4.95 -10.52 -7.03
CA LEU A 56 3.54 -10.87 -6.87
C LEU A 56 2.82 -10.96 -8.22
N TYR A 57 3.20 -10.11 -9.17
CA TYR A 57 2.64 -10.16 -10.51
C TYR A 57 3.11 -11.41 -11.27
N ASP A 58 4.37 -11.80 -11.15
CA ASP A 58 4.87 -13.06 -11.72
C ASP A 58 4.13 -14.28 -11.17
N ALA A 59 3.92 -14.33 -9.85
CA ALA A 59 3.13 -15.38 -9.21
C ALA A 59 1.68 -15.40 -9.73
N TYR A 60 1.05 -14.23 -9.84
CA TYR A 60 -0.29 -14.08 -10.41
C TYR A 60 -0.36 -14.61 -11.86
N LEU A 61 0.62 -14.31 -12.70
CA LEU A 61 0.65 -14.80 -14.08
C LEU A 61 0.76 -16.32 -14.18
N ILE A 62 1.48 -16.96 -13.25
CA ILE A 62 1.59 -18.42 -13.17
C ILE A 62 0.23 -19.02 -12.80
N GLU A 63 -0.38 -18.55 -11.70
CA GLU A 63 -1.70 -19.01 -11.25
C GLU A 63 -2.76 -18.84 -12.35
N ARG A 64 -2.76 -17.69 -13.04
CA ARG A 64 -3.71 -17.43 -14.13
C ARG A 64 -3.52 -18.32 -15.34
N ARG A 65 -2.29 -18.69 -15.68
CA ARG A 65 -2.03 -19.63 -16.78
C ARG A 65 -2.61 -21.01 -16.46
N GLU A 66 -2.50 -21.45 -15.21
CA GLU A 66 -3.08 -22.71 -14.75
C GLU A 66 -4.62 -22.66 -14.76
N GLU A 67 -5.21 -21.53 -14.35
CA GLU A 67 -6.66 -21.32 -14.47
C GLU A 67 -7.15 -21.34 -15.92
N LEU A 68 -6.42 -20.71 -16.85
CA LEU A 68 -6.79 -20.64 -18.26
C LEU A 68 -6.69 -21.99 -18.99
N HIS A 69 -5.84 -22.90 -18.51
CA HIS A 69 -5.68 -24.24 -19.08
C HIS A 69 -6.62 -25.28 -18.48
N ARG A 70 -7.44 -24.91 -17.49
CA ARG A 70 -8.48 -25.76 -16.92
C ARG A 70 -9.77 -25.65 -17.72
#